data_AF-A0A834N8S9-F1
#
_entry.id   AF-A0A834N8S9-F1
#
_cell.length_a   1.000
_cell.length_b   1.000
_cell.length_c   1.000
_cell.angle_alpha   90.00
_cell.angle_beta   90.00
_cell.angle_gamma   90.00
#
_symmetry.space_group_name_H-M   'P 1'
#
loop_
_entity.id
_entity.type
_entity.pdbx_description
1 polymer ?
#
loop_
_entity_poly.entity_id
_entity_poly.type
_entity_poly.pdbx_seq_one_letter_code
_entity_poly.pdbx_strand_id
1 'polypeptide(L)'
;MGFKDKQKALDTLKFLDERDISYQYHVITSFVSRVKRTLQITKDEEKLSNLRDALKVFEDWLTDYKENNRGKENLAYLPIETIKAYRSLAKRYDVIDDDFYVAYKKEKGDYKSLRTSKLQNNGITWDIERNRRLKDIVANIKERNIQWYETDIGDLRGLPTKEHVRCIMLGYSPDPTKLKKLMADVASKIGVIDDIDMEVEEEVTKKTTKRSHDRNTSSSESESSEPDRKVAKLSSDVEGEKKEDSGLSFKDKEKALQSIKSLEGRDLSYQYHAIAGLVKRAERVISCTKDIKKIQNMKEAVEVFEDWITDYNVNGRSQDNFNYLSIDVIRAFEPLAKKYDIEDKGILKAYEEVDGDYKKLRTLQVPESDLTWDKKRNKFLREFVDRMKEEDISWFETDGDFRSLPTKEHARCIMWAYSPDPTKLKKLVSVVIEKLASTV
;
A
#
# COMPACT_ATOMS: atom_id res chain seq x y z
N MET A 1 -14.91 -18.69 -13.36
CA MET A 1 -14.98 -17.27 -13.78
C MET A 1 -14.36 -17.11 -15.18
N GLY A 2 -14.79 -16.14 -15.98
CA GLY A 2 -14.30 -15.90 -17.33
C GLY A 2 -15.02 -14.75 -18.03
N PHE A 3 -14.62 -14.44 -19.27
CA PHE A 3 -15.08 -13.25 -20.02
C PHE A 3 -15.22 -13.50 -21.52
N LYS A 4 -15.44 -14.77 -21.92
CA LYS A 4 -15.50 -15.15 -23.34
C LYS A 4 -16.68 -14.51 -24.09
N ASP A 5 -17.77 -14.23 -23.40
CA ASP A 5 -19.02 -13.67 -23.91
C ASP A 5 -19.77 -12.96 -22.77
N LYS A 6 -20.85 -12.24 -23.12
CA LYS A 6 -21.69 -11.51 -22.17
C LYS A 6 -22.20 -12.38 -21.05
N GLN A 7 -22.70 -13.58 -21.38
CA GLN A 7 -23.26 -14.50 -20.38
C GLN A 7 -22.19 -14.94 -19.38
N LYS A 8 -20.96 -15.22 -19.84
CA LYS A 8 -19.87 -15.63 -18.96
C LYS A 8 -19.39 -14.50 -18.05
N ALA A 9 -19.45 -13.26 -18.53
CA ALA A 9 -19.20 -12.09 -17.68
C ALA A 9 -20.25 -11.98 -16.57
N LEU A 10 -21.54 -12.14 -16.89
CA LEU A 10 -22.63 -12.17 -15.91
C LEU A 10 -22.49 -13.33 -14.91
N ASP A 11 -22.16 -14.55 -15.38
CA ASP A 11 -21.89 -15.69 -14.50
C ASP A 11 -20.72 -15.41 -13.55
N THR A 12 -19.72 -14.65 -14.02
CA THR A 12 -18.56 -14.27 -13.22
C THR A 12 -18.94 -13.27 -12.14
N LEU A 13 -19.75 -12.26 -12.46
CA LEU A 13 -20.31 -11.35 -11.48
C LEU A 13 -21.14 -12.11 -10.44
N LYS A 14 -21.99 -13.04 -10.87
CA LYS A 14 -22.79 -13.90 -9.98
C LYS A 14 -21.93 -14.78 -9.07
N PHE A 15 -20.81 -15.32 -9.56
CA PHE A 15 -19.89 -16.11 -8.75
C PHE A 15 -19.13 -15.25 -7.72
N LEU A 16 -18.87 -13.98 -8.06
CA LEU A 16 -18.23 -13.01 -7.19
C LEU A 16 -19.22 -12.36 -6.23
N ASP A 17 -20.52 -12.49 -6.47
CA ASP A 17 -21.54 -11.98 -5.57
C ASP A 17 -21.33 -12.56 -4.17
N GLU A 18 -21.68 -11.77 -3.15
CA GLU A 18 -21.50 -12.09 -1.73
C GLU A 18 -20.05 -12.20 -1.23
N ARG A 19 -19.05 -12.13 -2.12
CA ARG A 19 -17.64 -11.94 -1.73
C ARG A 19 -17.43 -10.52 -1.20
N ASP A 20 -16.32 -10.32 -0.51
CA ASP A 20 -15.85 -8.99 -0.11
C ASP A 20 -15.80 -8.02 -1.29
N ILE A 21 -16.35 -6.81 -1.13
CA ILE A 21 -16.53 -5.86 -2.23
C ILE A 21 -15.18 -5.38 -2.80
N SER A 22 -14.15 -5.28 -1.96
CA SER A 22 -12.79 -4.95 -2.41
C SER A 22 -12.22 -6.08 -3.27
N TYR A 23 -12.46 -7.33 -2.88
CA TYR A 23 -12.09 -8.48 -3.70
C TYR A 23 -12.81 -8.51 -5.05
N GLN A 24 -14.14 -8.27 -5.07
CA GLN A 24 -14.90 -8.17 -6.31
C GLN A 24 -14.30 -7.10 -7.23
N TYR A 25 -14.05 -5.90 -6.70
CA TYR A 25 -13.45 -4.79 -7.45
C TYR A 25 -12.10 -5.16 -8.09
N HIS A 26 -11.20 -5.78 -7.32
CA HIS A 26 -9.89 -6.17 -7.83
C HIS A 26 -9.97 -7.25 -8.92
N VAL A 27 -10.84 -8.25 -8.74
CA VAL A 27 -11.02 -9.32 -9.73
C VAL A 27 -11.62 -8.75 -11.01
N ILE A 28 -12.65 -7.92 -10.92
CA ILE A 28 -13.33 -7.32 -12.08
C ILE A 28 -12.39 -6.37 -12.82
N THR A 29 -11.62 -5.54 -12.10
CA THR A 29 -10.59 -4.68 -12.71
C THR A 29 -9.53 -5.49 -13.46
N SER A 30 -9.11 -6.64 -12.89
CA SER A 30 -8.20 -7.56 -13.58
C SER A 30 -8.83 -8.12 -14.86
N PHE A 31 -10.10 -8.50 -14.83
CA PHE A 31 -10.82 -8.97 -16.01
C PHE A 31 -10.94 -7.89 -17.08
N VAL A 32 -11.27 -6.64 -16.73
CA VAL A 32 -11.31 -5.52 -17.69
C VAL A 32 -9.97 -5.35 -18.41
N SER A 33 -8.85 -5.40 -17.67
CA SER A 33 -7.51 -5.31 -18.27
C SER A 33 -7.20 -6.48 -19.20
N ARG A 34 -7.60 -7.70 -18.81
CA ARG A 34 -7.42 -8.90 -19.64
C ARG A 34 -8.27 -8.84 -20.91
N VAL A 35 -9.55 -8.44 -20.81
CA VAL A 35 -10.45 -8.29 -21.96
C VAL A 35 -9.89 -7.25 -22.94
N LYS A 36 -9.46 -6.08 -22.45
CA LYS A 36 -8.86 -5.03 -23.28
C LYS A 36 -7.62 -5.53 -24.03
N ARG A 37 -6.77 -6.32 -23.36
CA ARG A 37 -5.62 -6.96 -24.01
C ARG A 37 -6.05 -8.00 -25.05
N THR A 38 -7.03 -8.84 -24.75
CA THR A 38 -7.53 -9.87 -25.68
C THR A 38 -8.18 -9.24 -26.92
N LEU A 39 -8.89 -8.11 -26.77
CA LEU A 39 -9.44 -7.34 -27.89
C LEU A 39 -8.37 -6.87 -28.88
N GLN A 40 -7.18 -6.49 -28.39
CA GLN A 40 -6.08 -6.01 -29.26
C GLN A 40 -5.45 -7.11 -30.13
N ILE A 41 -5.50 -8.37 -29.67
CA ILE A 41 -4.82 -9.49 -30.33
C ILE A 41 -5.77 -10.41 -31.12
N THR A 42 -7.08 -10.26 -30.93
CA THR A 42 -8.10 -11.09 -31.59
C THR A 42 -8.50 -10.46 -32.92
N LYS A 43 -8.52 -11.27 -33.99
CA LYS A 43 -8.89 -10.83 -35.35
C LYS A 43 -10.29 -11.27 -35.80
N ASP A 44 -10.88 -12.21 -35.07
CA ASP A 44 -12.19 -12.82 -35.34
C ASP A 44 -13.32 -11.86 -34.91
N GLU A 45 -14.17 -11.44 -35.85
CA GLU A 45 -15.20 -10.41 -35.63
C GLU A 45 -16.28 -10.84 -34.62
N GLU A 46 -16.72 -12.09 -34.66
CA GLU A 46 -17.73 -12.62 -33.73
C GLU A 46 -17.18 -12.63 -32.30
N LYS A 47 -15.94 -13.11 -32.13
CA LYS A 47 -15.24 -13.07 -30.84
C LYS A 47 -15.03 -11.64 -30.36
N LEU A 48 -14.73 -10.70 -31.25
CA LEU A 48 -14.59 -9.29 -30.89
C LEU A 48 -15.90 -8.71 -30.37
N SER A 49 -17.04 -9.02 -30.99
CA SER A 49 -18.36 -8.61 -30.50
C SER A 49 -18.63 -9.18 -29.09
N ASN A 50 -18.43 -10.49 -28.92
CA ASN A 50 -18.63 -11.16 -27.63
C ASN A 50 -17.73 -10.58 -26.51
N LEU A 51 -16.49 -10.24 -26.83
CA LEU A 51 -15.56 -9.62 -25.89
C LEU A 51 -15.94 -8.16 -25.55
N ARG A 52 -16.47 -7.39 -26.51
CA ARG A 52 -16.99 -6.03 -26.26
C ARG A 52 -18.20 -6.06 -25.34
N ASP A 53 -19.12 -7.00 -25.55
CA ASP A 53 -20.27 -7.17 -24.67
C ASP A 53 -19.86 -7.59 -23.26
N ALA A 54 -18.90 -8.51 -23.14
CA ALA A 54 -18.32 -8.91 -21.86
C ALA A 54 -17.61 -7.74 -21.16
N LEU A 55 -16.88 -6.91 -21.91
CA LEU A 55 -16.22 -5.70 -21.39
C LEU A 55 -17.24 -4.73 -20.81
N LYS A 56 -18.31 -4.46 -21.56
CA LYS A 56 -19.36 -3.54 -21.14
C LYS A 56 -20.00 -3.97 -19.82
N VAL A 57 -20.29 -5.26 -19.64
CA VAL A 57 -20.82 -5.79 -18.37
C VAL A 57 -19.93 -5.46 -17.17
N PHE A 58 -18.59 -5.57 -17.33
CA PHE A 58 -17.67 -5.24 -16.24
C PHE A 58 -17.48 -3.72 -16.05
N GLU A 59 -17.48 -2.93 -17.13
CA GLU A 59 -17.39 -1.47 -17.04
C GLU A 59 -18.64 -0.85 -16.42
N ASP A 60 -19.82 -1.38 -16.71
CA ASP A 60 -21.08 -1.00 -16.07
C ASP A 60 -21.03 -1.28 -14.56
N TRP A 61 -20.53 -2.47 -14.16
CA TRP A 61 -20.31 -2.78 -12.73
C TRP A 61 -19.30 -1.85 -12.05
N LEU A 62 -18.21 -1.48 -12.73
CA LEU A 62 -17.21 -0.56 -12.17
C LEU A 62 -17.72 0.87 -12.06
N THR A 63 -18.61 1.28 -12.97
CA THR A 63 -19.31 2.57 -12.91
C THR A 63 -20.23 2.61 -11.70
N ASP A 64 -21.09 1.60 -11.55
CA ASP A 64 -21.95 1.42 -10.37
C ASP A 64 -21.15 1.41 -9.05
N TYR A 65 -20.01 0.72 -9.01
CA TYR A 65 -19.12 0.70 -7.85
C TYR A 65 -18.66 2.11 -7.42
N LYS A 66 -18.34 2.98 -8.39
CA LYS A 66 -17.88 4.35 -8.13
C LYS A 66 -19.03 5.28 -7.78
N GLU A 67 -20.10 5.26 -8.57
CA GLU A 67 -21.25 6.16 -8.40
C GLU A 67 -21.97 5.92 -7.08
N ASN A 68 -22.19 4.65 -6.73
CA ASN A 68 -22.85 4.27 -5.48
C ASN A 68 -21.90 4.17 -4.28
N ASN A 69 -20.63 4.56 -4.43
CA ASN A 69 -19.61 4.47 -3.38
C ASN A 69 -19.55 3.10 -2.69
N ARG A 70 -19.70 2.02 -3.47
CA ARG A 70 -19.83 0.64 -2.95
C ARG A 70 -18.61 0.20 -2.15
N GLY A 71 -17.47 0.87 -2.28
CA GLY A 71 -16.31 0.69 -1.40
C GLY A 71 -16.61 0.90 0.10
N LYS A 72 -17.65 1.67 0.46
CA LYS A 72 -18.11 1.83 1.86
C LYS A 72 -18.84 0.60 2.40
N GLU A 73 -19.29 -0.30 1.54
CA GLU A 73 -19.92 -1.58 1.93
C GLU A 73 -18.89 -2.61 2.39
N ASN A 74 -17.60 -2.25 2.37
CA ASN A 74 -16.51 -3.16 2.70
C ASN A 74 -16.56 -3.61 4.16
N LEU A 75 -16.74 -4.91 4.37
CA LEU A 75 -16.79 -5.53 5.69
C LEU A 75 -15.39 -6.00 6.08
N ALA A 76 -14.49 -5.06 6.38
CA ALA A 76 -13.09 -5.37 6.66
C ALA A 76 -12.92 -6.39 7.81
N TYR A 77 -11.93 -7.27 7.67
CA TYR A 77 -11.62 -8.30 8.66
C TYR A 77 -10.88 -7.70 9.87
N LEU A 78 -11.32 -8.08 11.07
CA LEU A 78 -10.61 -7.78 12.32
C LEU A 78 -9.43 -8.75 12.54
N PRO A 79 -8.40 -8.32 13.29
CA PRO A 79 -7.38 -9.24 13.80
C PRO A 79 -8.00 -10.33 14.69
N ILE A 80 -7.46 -11.54 14.63
CA ILE A 80 -7.98 -12.68 15.40
C ILE A 80 -7.92 -12.44 16.91
N GLU A 81 -6.90 -11.72 17.39
CA GLU A 81 -6.72 -11.34 18.78
C GLU A 81 -7.83 -10.39 19.23
N THR A 82 -8.29 -9.52 18.33
CA THR A 82 -9.44 -8.64 18.61
C THR A 82 -10.68 -9.48 18.81
N ILE A 83 -10.99 -10.42 17.92
CA ILE A 83 -12.16 -11.30 18.09
C ILE A 83 -12.07 -12.07 19.42
N LYS A 84 -10.90 -12.64 19.72
CA LYS A 84 -10.64 -13.37 20.97
C LYS A 84 -10.95 -12.51 22.21
N ALA A 85 -10.50 -11.25 22.24
CA ALA A 85 -10.67 -10.36 23.38
C ALA A 85 -12.14 -10.06 23.71
N TYR A 86 -13.06 -10.16 22.74
CA TYR A 86 -14.47 -9.86 22.92
C TYR A 86 -15.35 -11.09 23.18
N ARG A 87 -14.79 -12.31 23.22
CA ARG A 87 -15.54 -13.55 23.52
C ARG A 87 -16.22 -13.52 24.89
N SER A 88 -15.57 -12.94 25.91
CA SER A 88 -16.17 -12.79 27.25
C SER A 88 -17.41 -11.90 27.24
N LEU A 89 -17.36 -10.80 26.48
CA LEU A 89 -18.51 -9.92 26.27
C LEU A 89 -19.62 -10.64 25.46
N ALA A 90 -19.26 -11.43 24.44
CA ALA A 90 -20.22 -12.23 23.67
C ALA A 90 -20.95 -13.25 24.55
N LYS A 91 -20.24 -13.91 25.47
CA LYS A 91 -20.83 -14.81 26.47
C LYS A 91 -21.76 -14.05 27.42
N ARG A 92 -21.38 -12.85 27.88
CA ARG A 92 -22.23 -12.01 28.74
C ARG A 92 -23.53 -11.58 28.06
N TYR A 93 -23.52 -11.38 26.75
CA TYR A 93 -24.72 -11.06 25.96
C TYR A 93 -25.51 -12.28 25.45
N ASP A 94 -25.04 -13.49 25.72
CA ASP A 94 -25.59 -14.75 25.19
C ASP A 94 -25.67 -14.76 23.64
N VAL A 95 -24.56 -14.37 23.01
CA VAL A 95 -24.40 -14.33 21.53
C VAL A 95 -23.09 -14.93 21.06
N ILE A 96 -22.45 -15.76 21.88
CA ILE A 96 -21.21 -16.42 21.51
C ILE A 96 -21.48 -17.40 20.35
N ASP A 97 -20.81 -17.15 19.23
CA ASP A 97 -20.76 -18.01 18.04
C ASP A 97 -19.29 -18.12 17.64
N ASP A 98 -18.66 -19.24 18.00
CA ASP A 98 -17.24 -19.47 17.79
C ASP A 98 -16.93 -20.14 16.45
N ASP A 99 -17.93 -20.48 15.63
CA ASP A 99 -17.71 -21.26 14.41
C ASP A 99 -16.75 -20.54 13.45
N PHE A 100 -16.98 -19.23 13.24
CA PHE A 100 -16.10 -18.39 12.44
C PHE A 100 -14.72 -18.24 13.09
N TYR A 101 -14.68 -18.02 14.41
CA TYR A 101 -13.42 -17.84 15.14
C TYR A 101 -12.53 -19.09 15.03
N VAL A 102 -13.09 -20.28 15.21
CA VAL A 102 -12.38 -21.56 15.08
C VAL A 102 -11.83 -21.74 13.67
N ALA A 103 -12.65 -21.47 12.64
CA ALA A 103 -12.20 -21.53 11.26
C ALA A 103 -11.08 -20.53 10.96
N TYR A 104 -11.20 -19.30 11.45
CA TYR A 104 -10.19 -18.25 11.26
C TYR A 104 -8.90 -18.53 12.04
N LYS A 105 -9.01 -19.14 13.23
CA LYS A 105 -7.87 -19.64 14.04
C LYS A 105 -7.11 -20.75 13.34
N LYS A 106 -7.83 -21.69 12.71
CA LYS A 106 -7.22 -22.77 11.91
C LYS A 106 -6.36 -22.22 10.78
N GLU A 107 -6.80 -21.14 10.14
CA GLU A 107 -6.06 -20.42 9.10
C GLU A 107 -5.07 -19.38 9.67
N LYS A 108 -4.78 -19.40 10.97
CA LYS A 108 -3.84 -18.49 11.66
C LYS A 108 -4.13 -16.99 11.46
N GLY A 109 -5.40 -16.63 11.31
CA GLY A 109 -5.78 -15.24 11.06
C GLY A 109 -5.56 -14.76 9.60
N ASP A 110 -5.25 -15.65 8.65
CA ASP A 110 -5.22 -15.28 7.22
C ASP A 110 -6.62 -15.33 6.59
N TYR A 111 -7.24 -14.16 6.43
CA TYR A 111 -8.57 -14.04 5.86
C TYR A 111 -8.62 -14.45 4.38
N LYS A 112 -7.50 -14.45 3.65
CA LYS A 112 -7.50 -14.85 2.24
C LYS A 112 -7.75 -16.35 2.09
N SER A 113 -7.25 -17.15 3.02
CA SER A 113 -7.48 -18.61 3.08
C SER A 113 -8.96 -18.96 3.31
N LEU A 114 -9.73 -18.07 3.97
CA LEU A 114 -11.18 -18.25 4.16
C LEU A 114 -11.98 -18.19 2.85
N ARG A 115 -11.40 -17.70 1.75
CA ARG A 115 -12.01 -17.72 0.41
C ARG A 115 -12.04 -19.12 -0.21
N THR A 116 -11.23 -20.04 0.32
CA THR A 116 -11.16 -21.44 -0.11
C THR A 116 -11.56 -22.42 0.99
N SER A 117 -11.53 -21.99 2.26
CA SER A 117 -11.99 -22.78 3.40
C SER A 117 -13.51 -22.97 3.36
N LYS A 118 -13.96 -24.21 3.17
CA LYS A 118 -15.38 -24.58 3.01
C LYS A 118 -16.02 -24.96 4.34
N LEU A 119 -17.31 -24.66 4.48
CA LEU A 119 -18.15 -25.27 5.50
C LEU A 119 -18.35 -26.75 5.16
N GLN A 120 -18.41 -27.62 6.18
CA GLN A 120 -18.43 -29.07 5.98
C GLN A 120 -19.59 -29.58 5.11
N ASN A 121 -20.71 -28.85 5.02
CA ASN A 121 -21.95 -29.42 4.47
C ASN A 121 -22.44 -28.81 3.14
N ASN A 122 -21.99 -27.61 2.73
CA ASN A 122 -22.66 -26.88 1.63
C ASN A 122 -21.74 -26.39 0.50
N GLY A 123 -20.42 -26.67 0.55
CA GLY A 123 -19.47 -26.19 -0.46
C GLY A 123 -19.26 -24.66 -0.50
N ILE A 124 -20.03 -23.91 0.30
CA ILE A 124 -19.89 -22.48 0.57
C ILE A 124 -18.64 -22.27 1.41
N THR A 125 -17.91 -21.22 1.10
CA THR A 125 -16.68 -20.85 1.81
C THR A 125 -16.97 -19.88 2.95
N TRP A 126 -16.15 -19.89 3.99
CA TRP A 126 -16.30 -19.01 5.15
C TRP A 126 -16.40 -17.53 4.80
N ASP A 127 -15.66 -17.07 3.78
CA ASP A 127 -15.76 -15.68 3.28
C ASP A 127 -17.17 -15.29 2.83
N ILE A 128 -17.91 -16.17 2.14
CA ILE A 128 -19.29 -15.90 1.71
C ILE A 128 -20.23 -15.95 2.90
N GLU A 129 -20.16 -17.04 3.68
CA GLU A 129 -21.08 -17.26 4.80
C GLU A 129 -21.00 -16.13 5.83
N ARG A 130 -19.78 -15.71 6.18
CA ARG A 130 -19.54 -14.59 7.07
C ARG A 130 -20.14 -13.28 6.54
N ASN A 131 -19.96 -12.99 5.24
CA ASN A 131 -20.50 -11.77 4.64
C ASN A 131 -22.03 -11.78 4.59
N ARG A 132 -22.67 -12.93 4.35
CA ARG A 132 -24.13 -13.06 4.41
C ARG A 132 -24.65 -12.73 5.81
N ARG A 133 -24.13 -13.41 6.84
CA ARG A 133 -24.52 -13.17 8.24
C ARG A 133 -24.32 -11.71 8.65
N LEU A 134 -23.20 -11.11 8.26
CA LEU A 134 -22.94 -9.70 8.55
C LEU A 134 -23.89 -8.74 7.83
N LYS A 135 -24.23 -9.01 6.56
CA LYS A 135 -25.22 -8.18 5.84
C LYS A 135 -26.55 -8.17 6.58
N ASP A 136 -27.01 -9.33 7.05
CA ASP A 136 -28.26 -9.44 7.80
C ASP A 136 -28.22 -8.66 9.13
N ILE A 137 -27.13 -8.81 9.89
CA ILE A 137 -26.97 -8.09 11.18
C ILE A 137 -26.87 -6.58 10.94
N VAL A 138 -26.05 -6.13 9.97
CA VAL A 138 -25.87 -4.71 9.67
C VAL A 138 -27.15 -4.08 9.13
N ALA A 139 -27.93 -4.80 8.32
CA ALA A 139 -29.24 -4.34 7.87
C ALA A 139 -30.18 -4.13 9.07
N ASN A 140 -30.25 -5.09 9.99
CA ASN A 140 -31.06 -4.97 11.21
C ASN A 140 -30.62 -3.78 12.09
N ILE A 141 -29.31 -3.58 12.29
CA ILE A 141 -28.77 -2.42 13.03
C ILE A 141 -29.25 -1.11 12.40
N LYS A 142 -29.20 -1.00 11.07
CA LYS A 142 -29.65 0.20 10.34
C LYS A 142 -31.17 0.38 10.44
N GLU A 143 -31.95 -0.66 10.20
CA GLU A 143 -33.42 -0.62 10.24
C GLU A 143 -33.94 -0.20 11.61
N ARG A 144 -33.31 -0.71 12.67
CA ARG A 144 -33.70 -0.42 14.06
C ARG A 144 -32.94 0.75 14.68
N ASN A 145 -32.08 1.43 13.91
CA ASN A 145 -31.21 2.51 14.37
C ASN A 145 -30.44 2.19 15.68
N ILE A 146 -29.94 0.96 15.78
CA ILE A 146 -29.21 0.48 16.96
C ILE A 146 -27.83 1.15 17.00
N GLN A 147 -27.45 1.66 18.16
CA GLN A 147 -26.11 2.22 18.35
C GLN A 147 -25.05 1.11 18.34
N TRP A 148 -23.85 1.42 17.85
CA TRP A 148 -22.73 0.47 17.87
C TRP A 148 -22.16 0.25 19.28
N TYR A 149 -22.39 1.19 20.19
CA TYR A 149 -21.88 1.14 21.56
C TYR A 149 -22.99 1.46 22.55
N GLU A 150 -22.95 0.81 23.71
CA GLU A 150 -23.91 1.02 24.79
C GLU A 150 -23.81 2.45 25.32
N THR A 151 -24.92 3.17 25.24
CA THR A 151 -25.07 4.56 25.71
C THR A 151 -25.60 4.65 27.13
N ASP A 152 -26.25 3.59 27.60
CA ASP A 152 -26.99 3.57 28.86
C ASP A 152 -26.07 3.52 30.10
N ILE A 153 -26.62 3.90 31.25
CA ILE A 153 -25.89 3.96 32.52
C ILE A 153 -25.77 2.55 33.10
N GLY A 154 -24.54 2.06 33.27
CA GLY A 154 -24.25 0.76 33.86
C GLY A 154 -22.84 0.25 33.51
N ASP A 155 -22.53 -0.98 33.91
CA ASP A 155 -21.19 -1.57 33.76
C ASP A 155 -20.72 -1.67 32.30
N LEU A 156 -21.68 -1.83 31.38
CA LEU A 156 -21.45 -2.02 29.94
C LEU A 156 -21.30 -0.72 29.16
N ARG A 157 -21.46 0.45 29.81
CA ARG A 157 -21.38 1.75 29.14
C ARG A 157 -20.07 1.90 28.37
N GLY A 158 -20.19 2.32 27.10
CA GLY A 158 -19.07 2.51 26.19
C GLY A 158 -18.53 1.23 25.55
N LEU A 159 -18.98 0.05 25.97
CA LEU A 159 -18.67 -1.22 25.32
C LEU A 159 -19.57 -1.44 24.10
N PRO A 160 -19.19 -2.34 23.16
CA PRO A 160 -20.04 -2.70 22.03
C PRO A 160 -21.41 -3.22 22.47
N THR A 161 -22.45 -2.86 21.72
CA THR A 161 -23.81 -3.40 21.92
C THR A 161 -23.90 -4.88 21.52
N LYS A 162 -24.96 -5.56 21.95
CA LYS A 162 -25.23 -6.97 21.58
C LYS A 162 -25.08 -7.24 20.07
N GLU A 163 -25.66 -6.40 19.21
CA GLU A 163 -25.58 -6.58 17.76
C GLU A 163 -24.19 -6.26 17.20
N HIS A 164 -23.48 -5.28 17.77
CA HIS A 164 -22.09 -5.04 17.41
C HIS A 164 -21.19 -6.22 17.82
N VAL A 165 -21.42 -6.85 18.97
CA VAL A 165 -20.66 -8.03 19.39
C VAL A 165 -20.88 -9.21 18.44
N ARG A 166 -22.09 -9.41 17.92
CA ARG A 166 -22.32 -10.41 16.85
C ARG A 166 -21.49 -10.12 15.60
N CYS A 167 -21.38 -8.86 15.20
CA CYS A 167 -20.47 -8.46 14.12
C CYS A 167 -19.00 -8.76 14.45
N ILE A 168 -18.58 -8.49 15.69
CA ILE A 168 -17.20 -8.75 16.15
C ILE A 168 -16.89 -10.24 16.13
N MET A 169 -17.82 -11.11 16.52
CA MET A 169 -17.67 -12.56 16.45
C MET A 169 -17.50 -13.07 15.02
N LEU A 170 -18.03 -12.34 14.04
CA LEU A 170 -17.81 -12.56 12.60
C LEU A 170 -16.61 -11.77 12.04
N GLY A 171 -15.78 -11.21 12.91
CA GLY A 171 -14.58 -10.48 12.55
C GLY A 171 -14.83 -9.15 11.85
N TYR A 172 -15.88 -8.41 12.22
CA TYR A 172 -16.19 -7.10 11.65
C TYR A 172 -16.49 -6.04 12.71
N SER A 173 -16.07 -4.80 12.43
CA SER A 173 -16.53 -3.61 13.11
C SER A 173 -16.39 -2.39 12.19
N PRO A 174 -17.30 -1.42 12.25
CA PRO A 174 -17.13 -0.13 11.58
C PRO A 174 -16.04 0.74 12.22
N ASP A 175 -15.65 0.46 13.47
CA ASP A 175 -14.59 1.21 14.19
C ASP A 175 -13.58 0.25 14.85
N PRO A 176 -12.69 -0.37 14.04
CA PRO A 176 -11.69 -1.31 14.52
C PRO A 176 -10.67 -0.67 15.47
N THR A 177 -10.40 0.62 15.31
CA THR A 177 -9.43 1.36 16.13
C THR A 177 -9.94 1.55 17.55
N LYS A 178 -11.23 1.90 17.69
CA LYS A 178 -11.86 2.02 19.01
C LYS A 178 -11.97 0.66 19.69
N LEU A 179 -12.31 -0.42 18.96
CA LEU A 179 -12.30 -1.77 19.53
C LEU A 179 -10.94 -2.19 20.07
N LYS A 180 -9.86 -1.88 19.34
CA LYS A 180 -8.51 -2.20 19.80
C LYS A 180 -8.18 -1.51 21.13
N LYS A 181 -8.63 -0.28 21.33
CA LYS A 181 -8.41 0.46 22.60
C LYS A 181 -9.24 -0.10 23.76
N LEU A 182 -10.47 -0.53 23.47
CA LEU A 182 -11.41 -1.04 24.47
C LEU A 182 -11.11 -2.49 24.94
N MET A 183 -10.14 -3.20 24.35
CA MET A 183 -9.82 -4.58 24.74
C MET A 183 -9.44 -4.70 26.23
N ALA A 184 -8.67 -3.74 26.76
CA ALA A 184 -8.28 -3.71 28.18
C ALA A 184 -9.49 -3.43 29.10
N ASP A 185 -10.41 -2.58 28.66
CA ASP A 185 -11.63 -2.26 29.41
C ASP A 185 -12.58 -3.45 29.46
N VAL A 186 -12.69 -4.22 28.36
CA VAL A 186 -13.47 -5.47 28.35
C VAL A 186 -12.87 -6.51 29.30
N ALA A 187 -11.55 -6.71 29.23
CA ALA A 187 -10.85 -7.65 30.10
C ALA A 187 -11.00 -7.29 31.58
N SER A 188 -10.92 -6.01 31.94
CA SER A 188 -11.06 -5.55 33.33
C SER A 188 -12.50 -5.58 33.84
N LYS A 189 -13.50 -5.24 33.00
CA LYS A 189 -14.91 -5.17 33.40
C LYS A 189 -15.65 -6.51 33.37
N ILE A 190 -15.22 -7.43 32.52
CA ILE A 190 -15.95 -8.69 32.24
C ILE A 190 -15.09 -9.92 32.53
N GLY A 191 -13.77 -9.76 32.53
CA GLY A 191 -12.83 -10.88 32.62
C GLY A 191 -12.45 -11.44 31.26
N VAL A 192 -11.50 -12.37 31.27
CA VAL A 192 -11.03 -13.11 30.10
C VAL A 192 -11.58 -14.53 30.18
N ILE A 193 -12.08 -15.05 29.06
CA ILE A 193 -12.32 -16.49 28.95
C ILE A 193 -10.97 -17.12 28.61
N ASP A 194 -10.40 -17.85 29.57
CA ASP A 194 -9.28 -18.75 29.27
C ASP A 194 -9.77 -19.89 28.38
N ASP A 195 -8.98 -20.22 27.37
CA ASP A 195 -9.22 -21.37 26.49
C ASP A 195 -9.06 -22.64 27.35
N ILE A 196 -10.15 -23.14 27.94
CA ILE A 196 -10.22 -24.57 28.25
C ILE A 196 -10.37 -25.26 26.90
N ASP A 197 -9.31 -25.95 26.51
CA ASP A 197 -9.24 -26.80 25.33
C ASP A 197 -10.50 -27.68 25.23
N MET A 198 -11.35 -27.38 24.24
CA MET A 198 -12.15 -28.43 23.62
C MET A 198 -11.17 -29.20 22.73
N GLU A 199 -10.45 -30.14 23.34
CA GLU A 199 -9.81 -31.25 22.66
C GLU A 199 -10.87 -31.91 21.76
N VAL A 200 -10.73 -31.73 20.44
CA VAL A 200 -11.39 -32.62 19.50
C VAL A 200 -10.61 -33.93 19.62
N GLU A 201 -11.22 -34.92 20.29
CA GLU A 201 -10.71 -36.29 20.39
C GLU A 201 -10.36 -36.81 18.98
N GLU A 202 -9.07 -36.86 18.67
CA GLU A 202 -8.55 -37.72 17.60
C GLU A 202 -8.43 -39.14 18.15
N GLU A 203 -9.48 -39.95 17.98
CA GLU A 203 -9.36 -41.38 18.19
C GLU A 203 -8.44 -42.01 17.13
N VAL A 204 -7.36 -42.57 17.67
CA VAL A 204 -6.30 -43.34 17.03
C VAL A 204 -6.83 -44.64 16.43
N THR A 205 -6.49 -44.95 15.17
CA THR A 205 -6.12 -46.34 14.80
C THR A 205 -4.93 -46.43 13.83
N LYS A 206 -3.77 -46.73 14.45
CA LYS A 206 -2.79 -47.78 14.11
C LYS A 206 -2.00 -47.74 12.79
N LYS A 207 -0.74 -47.27 12.93
CA LYS A 207 0.55 -47.95 12.63
C LYS A 207 0.57 -49.12 11.63
N THR A 208 1.47 -49.01 10.64
CA THR A 208 2.59 -49.94 10.35
C THR A 208 3.59 -49.26 9.39
N THR A 209 4.74 -48.78 9.87
CA THR A 209 6.11 -49.37 9.75
C THR A 209 6.75 -49.51 8.36
N LYS A 210 7.88 -48.80 8.20
CA LYS A 210 9.19 -49.21 7.62
C LYS A 210 9.30 -49.45 6.09
N ARG A 211 10.10 -48.61 5.40
CA ARG A 211 11.51 -48.90 5.03
C ARG A 211 12.15 -47.80 4.17
N SER A 212 13.42 -47.54 4.46
CA SER A 212 14.41 -46.82 3.65
C SER A 212 15.15 -47.79 2.71
N HIS A 213 15.45 -47.38 1.47
CA HIS A 213 16.82 -47.37 0.87
C HIS A 213 16.84 -46.94 -0.60
N ASP A 214 17.81 -46.07 -0.89
CA ASP A 214 18.71 -45.89 -2.05
C ASP A 214 18.32 -46.03 -3.54
N ARG A 215 18.65 -44.94 -4.26
CA ARG A 215 19.48 -44.77 -5.48
C ARG A 215 19.71 -45.97 -6.42
N ASN A 216 19.32 -45.84 -7.70
CA ASN A 216 20.21 -45.54 -8.85
C ASN A 216 19.54 -45.69 -10.24
N THR A 217 19.70 -44.64 -11.07
CA THR A 217 20.16 -44.49 -12.48
C THR A 217 19.97 -45.57 -13.58
N SER A 218 19.63 -45.04 -14.79
CA SER A 218 19.98 -45.44 -16.18
C SER A 218 18.83 -46.03 -17.03
N SER A 219 18.27 -45.27 -17.99
CA SER A 219 18.52 -45.23 -19.46
C SER A 219 17.92 -46.45 -20.21
N SER A 220 17.38 -46.39 -21.43
CA SER A 220 17.61 -45.52 -22.59
C SER A 220 16.47 -45.63 -23.64
N GLU A 221 16.35 -44.60 -24.50
CA GLU A 221 16.06 -44.61 -25.97
C GLU A 221 14.67 -45.06 -26.51
N SER A 222 14.10 -44.56 -27.63
CA SER A 222 14.40 -43.51 -28.64
C SER A 222 13.19 -43.47 -29.61
N GLU A 223 12.65 -42.33 -30.08
CA GLU A 223 12.81 -41.70 -31.42
C GLU A 223 11.47 -41.00 -31.77
N SER A 224 11.30 -40.05 -32.70
CA SER A 224 12.08 -39.00 -33.35
C SER A 224 11.07 -38.29 -34.30
N SER A 225 11.09 -36.95 -34.40
CA SER A 225 10.80 -36.18 -35.63
C SER A 225 10.97 -34.67 -35.38
N GLU A 226 11.97 -34.10 -36.05
CA GLU A 226 12.31 -32.67 -36.10
C GLU A 226 11.37 -31.87 -37.03
N PRO A 227 11.33 -30.53 -36.93
CA PRO A 227 10.94 -29.66 -38.02
C PRO A 227 12.11 -28.83 -38.61
N ASP A 228 12.00 -28.59 -39.91
CA ASP A 228 12.95 -27.93 -40.81
C ASP A 228 13.44 -26.53 -40.42
N ARG A 229 14.72 -26.29 -40.70
CA ARG A 229 15.39 -24.98 -40.82
C ARG A 229 15.47 -24.55 -42.30
N LYS A 230 15.18 -23.28 -42.59
CA LYS A 230 15.89 -22.46 -43.61
C LYS A 230 15.70 -20.97 -43.29
N VAL A 231 16.73 -20.30 -42.72
CA VAL A 231 17.79 -19.46 -43.34
C VAL A 231 17.38 -17.98 -43.52
N ALA A 232 18.27 -17.13 -43.00
CA ALA A 232 18.23 -15.68 -42.89
C ALA A 232 18.52 -14.92 -44.20
N LYS A 233 18.07 -13.65 -44.29
CA LYS A 233 18.88 -12.55 -44.86
C LYS A 233 18.39 -11.14 -44.48
N LEU A 234 19.33 -10.39 -43.89
CA LEU A 234 19.62 -8.94 -43.95
C LEU A 234 18.55 -7.86 -43.63
N SER A 235 18.86 -7.15 -42.54
CA SER A 235 18.93 -5.68 -42.38
C SER A 235 18.32 -4.77 -43.47
N SER A 236 17.38 -3.94 -43.05
CA SER A 236 17.35 -2.52 -43.41
C SER A 236 16.79 -1.72 -42.24
N ASP A 237 17.46 -0.60 -41.97
CA ASP A 237 17.11 0.41 -40.98
C ASP A 237 15.68 0.90 -41.16
N VAL A 238 14.91 0.92 -40.06
CA VAL A 238 13.81 1.86 -39.89
C VAL A 238 13.88 2.39 -38.46
N GLU A 239 14.46 3.58 -38.36
CA GLU A 239 14.30 4.47 -37.21
C GLU A 239 12.84 4.92 -37.07
N GLY A 240 12.41 5.14 -35.82
CA GLY A 240 11.10 5.70 -35.42
C GLY A 240 10.20 4.62 -34.82
N GLU A 241 9.87 4.62 -33.53
CA GLU A 241 9.51 5.76 -32.69
C GLU A 241 10.16 5.65 -31.31
N LYS A 242 10.86 6.73 -30.91
CA LYS A 242 11.39 6.92 -29.56
C LYS A 242 10.21 7.11 -28.61
N LYS A 243 9.88 6.08 -27.83
CA LYS A 243 9.26 6.31 -26.52
C LYS A 243 10.25 7.11 -25.69
N GLU A 244 9.81 8.26 -25.18
CA GLU A 244 10.60 9.10 -24.28
C GLU A 244 11.16 8.24 -23.14
N ASP A 245 12.47 7.97 -23.26
CA ASP A 245 13.21 7.13 -22.34
C ASP A 245 13.31 7.93 -21.04
N SER A 246 12.61 7.49 -20.00
CA SER A 246 12.98 7.89 -18.64
C SER A 246 14.47 7.60 -18.52
N GLY A 247 15.33 8.61 -18.36
CA GLY A 247 16.79 8.53 -18.52
C GLY A 247 17.56 7.56 -17.60
N LEU A 248 16.85 6.66 -16.92
CA LEU A 248 17.35 5.58 -16.08
C LEU A 248 17.39 4.25 -16.85
N SER A 249 18.51 3.56 -16.78
CA SER A 249 18.77 2.32 -17.52
C SER A 249 19.50 1.28 -16.65
N PHE A 250 19.24 0.01 -16.92
CA PHE A 250 19.88 -1.15 -16.27
C PHE A 250 20.55 -2.08 -17.30
N LYS A 251 20.88 -1.56 -18.49
CA LYS A 251 21.42 -2.36 -19.60
C LYS A 251 22.79 -2.98 -19.29
N ASP A 252 23.64 -2.22 -18.60
CA ASP A 252 25.02 -2.57 -18.26
C ASP A 252 25.47 -1.77 -17.02
N LYS A 253 26.64 -2.12 -16.49
CA LYS A 253 27.24 -1.50 -15.32
C LYS A 253 27.42 0.02 -15.46
N GLU A 254 27.88 0.49 -16.62
CA GLU A 254 28.13 1.92 -16.86
C GLU A 254 26.82 2.72 -16.84
N LYS A 255 25.76 2.17 -17.45
CA LYS A 255 24.42 2.76 -17.46
C LYS A 255 23.78 2.74 -16.07
N ALA A 256 24.07 1.73 -15.26
CA ALA A 256 23.65 1.71 -13.86
C ALA A 256 24.29 2.87 -13.07
N LEU A 257 25.60 3.07 -13.21
CA LEU A 257 26.32 4.19 -12.58
C LEU A 257 25.82 5.55 -13.08
N GLN A 258 25.56 5.70 -14.38
CA GLN A 258 24.95 6.91 -14.95
C GLN A 258 23.55 7.16 -14.36
N SER A 259 22.76 6.10 -14.15
CA SER A 259 21.43 6.21 -13.56
C SER A 259 21.50 6.68 -12.11
N ILE A 260 22.40 6.12 -11.29
CA ILE A 260 22.64 6.59 -9.91
C ILE A 260 23.07 8.06 -9.92
N LYS A 261 24.02 8.43 -10.78
CA LYS A 261 24.47 9.83 -10.92
C LYS A 261 23.35 10.78 -11.33
N SER A 262 22.44 10.35 -12.21
CA SER A 262 21.30 11.17 -12.63
C SER A 262 20.30 11.44 -11.49
N LEU A 263 20.21 10.50 -10.55
CA LEU A 263 19.36 10.55 -9.36
C LEU A 263 20.00 11.35 -8.21
N GLU A 264 21.31 11.59 -8.27
CA GLU A 264 22.03 12.39 -7.29
C GLU A 264 21.40 13.78 -7.12
N GLY A 265 21.30 14.21 -5.85
CA GLY A 265 20.65 15.45 -5.44
C GLY A 265 19.12 15.38 -5.32
N ARG A 266 18.47 14.29 -5.71
CA ARG A 266 17.03 14.09 -5.46
C ARG A 266 16.75 13.60 -4.04
N ASP A 267 15.49 13.64 -3.63
CA ASP A 267 14.99 13.04 -2.39
C ASP A 267 15.46 11.58 -2.25
N LEU A 268 16.03 11.21 -1.09
CA LEU A 268 16.68 9.92 -0.88
C LEU A 268 15.69 8.76 -0.94
N SER A 269 14.46 8.95 -0.47
CA SER A 269 13.39 7.96 -0.62
C SER A 269 13.01 7.77 -2.10
N TYR A 270 12.98 8.84 -2.89
CA TYR A 270 12.77 8.74 -4.33
C TYR A 270 13.90 8.00 -5.04
N GLN A 271 15.16 8.29 -4.71
CA GLN A 271 16.32 7.57 -5.26
C GLN A 271 16.20 6.07 -4.97
N TYR A 272 15.90 5.70 -3.72
CA TYR A 272 15.69 4.31 -3.32
C TYR A 272 14.59 3.62 -4.11
N HIS A 273 13.41 4.24 -4.23
CA HIS A 273 12.31 3.65 -4.98
C HIS A 273 12.60 3.54 -6.49
N ALA A 274 13.31 4.51 -7.06
CA ALA A 274 13.72 4.47 -8.46
C ALA A 274 14.69 3.30 -8.71
N ILE A 275 15.71 3.15 -7.85
CA ILE A 275 16.74 2.11 -7.94
C ILE A 275 16.16 0.73 -7.68
N ALA A 276 15.39 0.54 -6.61
CA ALA A 276 14.71 -0.72 -6.32
C ALA A 276 13.73 -1.12 -7.45
N GLY A 277 13.11 -0.13 -8.10
CA GLY A 277 12.29 -0.34 -9.29
C GLY A 277 13.10 -0.81 -10.50
N LEU A 278 14.32 -0.31 -10.69
CA LEU A 278 15.24 -0.75 -11.75
C LEU A 278 15.67 -2.20 -11.52
N VAL A 279 16.03 -2.58 -10.30
CA VAL A 279 16.40 -3.97 -9.94
C VAL A 279 15.30 -4.94 -10.32
N LYS A 280 14.06 -4.70 -9.86
CA LYS A 280 12.91 -5.57 -10.18
C LYS A 280 12.63 -5.68 -11.68
N ARG A 281 12.83 -4.60 -12.44
CA ARG A 281 12.71 -4.62 -13.90
C ARG A 281 13.84 -5.41 -14.54
N ALA A 282 15.07 -5.23 -14.07
CA ALA A 282 16.24 -5.94 -14.55
C ALA A 282 16.10 -7.45 -14.34
N GLU A 283 15.75 -7.90 -13.12
CA GLU A 283 15.51 -9.31 -12.81
C GLU A 283 14.45 -9.94 -13.73
N ARG A 284 13.36 -9.20 -13.98
CA ARG A 284 12.31 -9.64 -14.90
C ARG A 284 12.85 -9.80 -16.32
N VAL A 285 13.62 -8.82 -16.82
CA VAL A 285 14.21 -8.90 -18.17
C VAL A 285 15.23 -10.03 -18.26
N ILE A 286 16.06 -10.21 -17.23
CA ILE A 286 17.01 -11.33 -17.12
C ILE A 286 16.27 -12.67 -17.26
N SER A 287 15.16 -12.87 -16.54
CA SER A 287 14.39 -14.12 -16.58
C SER A 287 13.82 -14.48 -17.97
N CYS A 288 13.60 -13.47 -18.81
CA CYS A 288 13.02 -13.62 -20.14
C CYS A 288 14.06 -13.58 -21.28
N THR A 289 15.32 -13.25 -20.96
CA THR A 289 16.40 -13.08 -21.95
C THR A 289 17.14 -14.40 -22.14
N LYS A 290 17.48 -14.73 -23.39
CA LYS A 290 18.28 -15.93 -23.74
C LYS A 290 19.74 -15.61 -24.05
N ASP A 291 20.04 -14.34 -24.28
CA ASP A 291 21.39 -13.85 -24.62
C ASP A 291 22.25 -13.77 -23.35
N ILE A 292 23.27 -14.63 -23.29
CA ILE A 292 24.17 -14.77 -22.13
C ILE A 292 24.95 -13.48 -21.86
N LYS A 293 25.40 -12.77 -22.90
CA LYS A 293 26.16 -11.53 -22.73
C LYS A 293 25.28 -10.42 -22.16
N LYS A 294 24.04 -10.31 -22.63
CA LYS A 294 23.08 -9.35 -22.08
C LYS A 294 22.70 -9.68 -20.64
N ILE A 295 22.53 -10.96 -20.31
CA ILE A 295 22.29 -11.40 -18.93
C ILE A 295 23.45 -10.98 -18.03
N GLN A 296 24.70 -11.19 -18.46
CA GLN A 296 25.87 -10.81 -17.69
C GLN A 296 25.93 -9.30 -17.44
N ASN A 297 25.76 -8.49 -18.49
CA ASN A 297 25.74 -7.03 -18.36
C ASN A 297 24.64 -6.54 -17.41
N MET A 298 23.44 -7.11 -17.49
CA MET A 298 22.33 -6.75 -16.59
C MET A 298 22.58 -7.22 -15.15
N LYS A 299 23.27 -8.35 -14.94
CA LYS A 299 23.65 -8.81 -13.59
C LYS A 299 24.65 -7.86 -12.94
N GLU A 300 25.66 -7.42 -13.69
CA GLU A 300 26.63 -6.41 -13.21
C GLU A 300 25.94 -5.07 -12.91
N ALA A 301 24.93 -4.69 -13.69
CA ALA A 301 24.10 -3.53 -13.41
C ALA A 301 23.28 -3.69 -12.12
N VAL A 302 22.71 -4.88 -11.88
CA VAL A 302 21.94 -5.19 -10.66
C VAL A 302 22.83 -5.14 -9.44
N GLU A 303 24.04 -5.72 -9.49
CA GLU A 303 25.01 -5.69 -8.39
C GLU A 303 25.31 -4.25 -7.95
N VAL A 304 25.57 -3.34 -8.90
CA VAL A 304 25.76 -1.90 -8.60
C VAL A 304 24.56 -1.28 -7.87
N PHE A 305 23.33 -1.66 -8.25
CA PHE A 305 22.14 -1.15 -7.58
C PHE A 305 21.90 -1.78 -6.21
N GLU A 306 22.20 -3.08 -6.05
CA GLU A 306 22.09 -3.81 -4.79
C GLU A 306 23.10 -3.29 -3.76
N ASP A 307 24.33 -2.98 -4.18
CA ASP A 307 25.34 -2.33 -3.34
C ASP A 307 24.83 -0.98 -2.82
N TRP A 308 24.26 -0.16 -3.72
CA TRP A 308 23.68 1.13 -3.33
C TRP A 308 22.49 0.97 -2.37
N ILE A 309 21.62 -0.01 -2.59
CA ILE A 309 20.48 -0.30 -1.72
C ILE A 309 20.95 -0.80 -0.35
N THR A 310 22.00 -1.63 -0.32
CA THR A 310 22.59 -2.15 0.90
C THR A 310 23.20 -1.02 1.72
N ASP A 311 24.00 -0.15 1.10
CA ASP A 311 24.52 1.07 1.71
C ASP A 311 23.39 1.94 2.29
N TYR A 312 22.31 2.15 1.53
CA TYR A 312 21.14 2.90 1.98
C TYR A 312 20.51 2.33 3.25
N ASN A 313 20.33 1.01 3.32
CA ASN A 313 19.69 0.34 4.46
C ASN A 313 20.62 0.25 5.68
N VAL A 314 21.90 -0.10 5.47
CA VAL A 314 22.86 -0.32 6.56
C VAL A 314 23.25 1.00 7.22
N ASN A 315 23.50 2.04 6.44
CA ASN A 315 23.93 3.34 6.95
C ASN A 315 22.76 4.26 7.34
N GLY A 316 21.52 3.75 7.33
CA GLY A 316 20.35 4.52 7.78
C GLY A 316 20.10 5.79 6.97
N ARG A 317 20.49 5.82 5.69
CA ARG A 317 20.45 7.03 4.83
C ARG A 317 19.04 7.60 4.66
N SER A 318 18.00 6.87 5.05
CA SER A 318 16.63 7.37 5.13
C SER A 318 16.47 8.54 6.12
N GLN A 319 17.29 8.61 7.17
CA GLN A 319 17.25 9.69 8.17
C GLN A 319 17.78 11.02 7.64
N ASP A 320 18.63 10.98 6.61
CA ASP A 320 19.16 12.18 5.96
C ASP A 320 18.18 12.78 4.94
N ASN A 321 16.95 12.26 4.86
CA ASN A 321 15.97 12.74 3.92
C ASN A 321 15.33 14.05 4.38
N PHE A 322 15.44 15.09 3.54
CA PHE A 322 14.76 16.36 3.76
C PHE A 322 13.27 16.25 3.41
N ASN A 323 12.47 15.66 4.32
CA ASN A 323 11.03 15.53 4.09
C ASN A 323 10.37 16.89 3.81
N TYR A 324 9.44 16.90 2.86
CA TYR A 324 8.76 18.09 2.42
C TYR A 324 7.68 18.54 3.41
N LEU A 325 7.64 19.83 3.71
CA LEU A 325 6.53 20.46 4.42
C LEU A 325 5.34 20.70 3.47
N SER A 326 4.13 20.74 4.02
CA SER A 326 2.95 21.16 3.26
C SER A 326 2.98 22.67 3.02
N ILE A 327 2.43 23.11 1.89
CA ILE A 327 2.40 24.51 1.50
C ILE A 327 1.77 25.41 2.57
N ASP A 328 0.71 24.92 3.23
CA ASP A 328 0.01 25.67 4.28
C ASP A 328 0.88 25.91 5.50
N VAL A 329 1.77 24.96 5.84
CA VAL A 329 2.70 25.14 6.94
C VAL A 329 3.74 26.18 6.55
N ILE A 330 4.27 26.15 5.32
CA ILE A 330 5.25 27.16 4.88
C ILE A 330 4.62 28.56 4.92
N ARG A 331 3.40 28.71 4.41
CA ARG A 331 2.64 29.98 4.42
C ARG A 331 2.40 30.50 5.83
N ALA A 332 2.04 29.64 6.77
CA ALA A 332 1.80 30.02 8.16
C ALA A 332 3.03 30.65 8.83
N PHE A 333 4.24 30.28 8.40
CA PHE A 333 5.50 30.81 8.94
C PHE A 333 6.08 31.96 8.11
N GLU A 334 5.43 32.40 7.03
CA GLU A 334 5.85 33.55 6.24
C GLU A 334 5.97 34.86 7.06
N PRO A 335 5.04 35.17 8.00
CA PRO A 335 5.19 36.36 8.86
C PRO A 335 6.45 36.31 9.74
N LEU A 336 6.81 35.12 10.23
CA LEU A 336 8.03 34.92 11.01
C LEU A 336 9.28 35.11 10.12
N ALA A 337 9.25 34.58 8.89
CA ALA A 337 10.32 34.78 7.93
C ALA A 337 10.52 36.27 7.57
N LYS A 338 9.43 37.03 7.39
CA LYS A 338 9.49 38.49 7.19
C LYS A 338 10.14 39.20 8.36
N LYS A 339 9.80 38.81 9.59
CA LYS A 339 10.40 39.38 10.81
C LYS A 339 11.91 39.15 10.90
N TYR A 340 12.39 38.00 10.41
CA TYR A 340 13.81 37.66 10.38
C TYR A 340 14.55 38.18 9.14
N ASP A 341 13.90 39.00 8.31
CA ASP A 341 14.41 39.53 7.05
C ASP A 341 14.85 38.42 6.06
N ILE A 342 14.05 37.35 5.97
CA ILE A 342 14.28 36.25 5.03
C ILE A 342 13.51 36.53 3.74
N GLU A 343 14.22 36.99 2.72
CA GLU A 343 13.63 37.39 1.43
C GLU A 343 13.44 36.24 0.43
N ASP A 344 14.17 35.14 0.60
CA ASP A 344 14.15 34.02 -0.35
C ASP A 344 12.84 33.23 -0.27
N LYS A 345 11.97 33.48 -1.24
CA LYS A 345 10.67 32.82 -1.43
C LYS A 345 10.63 31.98 -2.71
N GLY A 346 11.78 31.64 -3.30
CA GLY A 346 11.84 30.99 -4.60
C GLY A 346 11.07 29.67 -4.66
N ILE A 347 11.30 28.81 -3.66
CA ILE A 347 10.64 27.51 -3.55
C ILE A 347 9.16 27.61 -3.14
N LEU A 348 8.76 28.62 -2.35
CA LEU A 348 7.35 28.86 -2.04
C LEU A 348 6.56 29.20 -3.30
N LYS A 349 7.09 30.10 -4.16
CA LYS A 349 6.48 30.41 -5.46
C LYS A 349 6.39 29.17 -6.36
N ALA A 350 7.44 28.36 -6.39
CA ALA A 350 7.45 27.11 -7.15
C ALA A 350 6.40 26.11 -6.63
N TYR A 351 6.19 26.04 -5.32
CA TYR A 351 5.13 25.27 -4.68
C TYR A 351 3.73 25.76 -5.08
N GLU A 352 3.54 27.07 -5.18
CA GLU A 352 2.26 27.68 -5.59
C GLU A 352 1.91 27.36 -7.04
N GLU A 353 2.91 27.39 -7.94
CA GLU A 353 2.73 27.03 -9.36
C GLU A 353 2.25 25.58 -9.56
N VAL A 354 2.57 24.69 -8.61
CA VAL A 354 2.24 23.27 -8.69
C VAL A 354 1.13 22.84 -7.73
N ASP A 355 0.37 23.80 -7.19
CA ASP A 355 -0.73 23.59 -6.23
C ASP A 355 -0.31 22.83 -4.96
N GLY A 356 0.93 23.02 -4.50
CA GLY A 356 1.48 22.37 -3.31
C GLY A 356 1.85 20.89 -3.50
N ASP A 357 1.74 20.33 -4.71
CA ASP A 357 2.20 18.96 -4.99
C ASP A 357 3.72 18.93 -5.20
N TYR A 358 4.44 18.63 -4.12
CA TYR A 358 5.90 18.53 -4.11
C TYR A 358 6.47 17.54 -5.14
N LYS A 359 5.69 16.54 -5.60
CA LYS A 359 6.18 15.59 -6.61
C LYS A 359 6.41 16.26 -7.96
N LYS A 360 5.62 17.29 -8.30
CA LYS A 360 5.76 18.07 -9.53
C LYS A 360 7.04 18.93 -9.53
N LEU A 361 7.63 19.22 -8.38
CA LEU A 361 8.94 19.91 -8.29
C LEU A 361 10.11 19.08 -8.82
N ARG A 362 9.92 17.77 -9.01
CA ARG A 362 10.92 16.89 -9.61
C ARG A 362 11.09 17.12 -11.11
N THR A 363 10.10 17.75 -11.73
CA THR A 363 10.06 18.09 -13.16
C THR A 363 10.08 19.61 -13.39
N LEU A 364 9.63 20.42 -12.44
CA LEU A 364 9.67 21.88 -12.55
C LEU A 364 11.11 22.39 -12.50
N GLN A 365 11.53 23.09 -13.56
CA GLN A 365 12.84 23.71 -13.65
C GLN A 365 12.91 25.02 -12.87
N VAL A 366 14.10 25.30 -12.34
CA VAL A 366 14.40 26.60 -11.74
C VAL A 366 14.66 27.58 -12.89
N PRO A 367 14.08 28.79 -12.85
CA PRO A 367 14.39 29.81 -13.85
C PRO A 367 15.90 30.02 -14.01
N GLU A 368 16.38 30.10 -15.25
CA GLU A 368 17.79 30.34 -15.59
C GLU A 368 18.76 29.24 -15.09
N SER A 369 18.27 28.02 -14.83
CA SER A 369 19.10 26.89 -14.40
C SER A 369 18.64 25.57 -15.00
N ASP A 370 19.60 24.68 -15.28
CA ASP A 370 19.33 23.31 -15.73
C ASP A 370 18.82 22.38 -14.61
N LEU A 371 18.74 22.90 -13.37
CA LEU A 371 18.31 22.15 -12.21
C LEU A 371 16.80 22.23 -12.01
N THR A 372 16.23 21.14 -11.51
CA THR A 372 14.86 21.12 -11.00
C THR A 372 14.82 21.68 -9.59
N TRP A 373 13.65 22.19 -9.18
CA TRP A 373 13.46 22.70 -7.83
C TRP A 373 13.77 21.66 -6.75
N ASP A 374 13.43 20.38 -6.97
CA ASP A 374 13.81 19.26 -6.08
C ASP A 374 15.33 19.21 -5.85
N LYS A 375 16.14 19.24 -6.92
CA LYS A 375 17.61 19.19 -6.81
C LYS A 375 18.18 20.45 -6.16
N LYS A 376 17.72 21.62 -6.58
CA LYS A 376 18.20 22.91 -6.03
C LYS A 376 17.93 22.99 -4.52
N ARG A 377 16.73 22.59 -4.10
CA ARG A 377 16.30 22.59 -2.70
C ARG A 377 17.09 21.62 -1.85
N ASN A 378 17.26 20.37 -2.28
CA ASN A 378 18.03 19.41 -1.50
C ASN A 378 19.52 19.76 -1.42
N LYS A 379 20.09 20.36 -2.47
CA LYS A 379 21.47 20.86 -2.44
C LYS A 379 21.63 21.99 -1.41
N PHE A 380 20.76 23.00 -1.48
CA PHE A 380 20.76 24.10 -0.53
C PHE A 380 20.60 23.61 0.91
N LEU A 381 19.60 22.75 1.17
CA LEU A 381 19.32 22.24 2.51
C LEU A 381 20.48 21.41 3.06
N ARG A 382 21.17 20.62 2.23
CA ARG A 382 22.33 19.86 2.68
C ARG A 382 23.43 20.78 3.17
N GLU A 383 23.88 21.70 2.32
CA GLU A 383 24.91 22.69 2.65
C GLU A 383 24.52 23.55 3.86
N PHE A 384 23.23 23.91 3.98
CA PHE A 384 22.76 24.78 5.05
C PHE A 384 22.63 24.05 6.40
N VAL A 385 22.05 22.85 6.40
CA VAL A 385 21.87 22.05 7.62
C VAL A 385 23.20 21.51 8.15
N ASP A 386 24.13 21.15 7.26
CA ASP A 386 25.46 20.72 7.69
C ASP A 386 26.22 21.86 8.38
N ARG A 387 26.16 23.09 7.86
CA ARG A 387 26.69 24.28 8.57
C ARG A 387 26.00 24.51 9.92
N MET A 388 24.67 24.41 10.00
CA MET A 388 23.96 24.55 11.28
C MET A 388 24.41 23.53 12.32
N LYS A 389 24.70 22.29 11.89
CA LYS A 389 25.23 21.24 12.78
C LYS A 389 26.66 21.55 13.22
N GLU A 390 27.51 22.04 12.32
CA GLU A 390 28.90 22.43 12.63
C GLU A 390 28.96 23.61 13.62
N GLU A 391 28.04 24.57 13.48
CA GLU A 391 27.93 25.76 14.33
C GLU A 391 27.06 25.53 15.59
N ASP A 392 26.55 24.31 15.82
CA ASP A 392 25.66 23.92 16.92
C ASP A 392 24.45 24.85 17.12
N ILE A 393 23.84 25.29 16.01
CA ILE A 393 22.71 26.22 16.03
C ILE A 393 21.43 25.48 16.44
N SER A 394 20.78 25.97 17.49
CA SER A 394 19.47 25.46 17.91
C SER A 394 18.40 25.70 16.83
N TRP A 395 17.51 24.72 16.66
CA TRP A 395 16.35 24.84 15.78
C TRP A 395 15.26 25.77 16.33
N PHE A 396 15.17 25.90 17.66
CA PHE A 396 14.14 26.70 18.31
C PHE A 396 14.75 27.69 19.29
N GLU A 397 14.14 28.87 19.37
CA GLU A 397 14.51 29.91 20.33
C GLU A 397 14.31 29.39 21.76
N THR A 398 15.37 29.44 22.57
CA THR A 398 15.35 28.97 23.96
C THR A 398 14.79 30.02 24.92
N ASP A 399 14.95 31.31 24.59
CA ASP A 399 14.70 32.44 25.48
C ASP A 399 14.04 33.63 24.75
N GLY A 400 13.49 34.58 25.52
CA GLY A 400 12.83 35.79 25.02
C GLY A 400 11.36 35.62 24.61
N ASP A 401 10.77 36.67 24.03
CA ASP A 401 9.34 36.73 23.66
C ASP A 401 8.94 35.65 22.63
N PHE A 402 9.91 35.22 21.81
CA PHE A 402 9.76 34.21 20.76
C PHE A 402 10.14 32.80 21.22
N ARG A 403 10.31 32.58 22.54
CA ARG A 403 10.59 31.25 23.10
C ARG A 403 9.69 30.18 22.50
N SER A 404 10.29 29.06 22.13
CA SER A 404 9.68 27.90 21.46
C SER A 404 9.33 28.08 19.98
N LEU A 405 9.53 29.26 19.39
CA LEU A 405 9.39 29.46 17.94
C LEU A 405 10.69 29.07 17.21
N PRO A 406 10.62 28.79 15.90
CA PRO A 406 11.82 28.53 15.08
C PRO A 406 12.80 29.69 15.13
N THR A 407 14.10 29.39 15.23
CA THR A 407 15.17 30.38 15.05
C THR A 407 15.19 30.95 13.63
N LYS A 408 16.00 31.98 13.37
CA LYS A 408 16.17 32.54 12.02
C LYS A 408 16.60 31.48 11.00
N GLU A 409 17.53 30.62 11.38
CA GLU A 409 18.09 29.56 10.55
C GLU A 409 17.05 28.45 10.30
N HIS A 410 16.28 28.08 11.32
CA HIS A 410 15.18 27.14 11.15
C HIS A 410 14.06 27.74 10.29
N ALA A 411 13.69 29.01 10.49
CA ALA A 411 12.74 29.72 9.64
C ALA A 411 13.19 29.73 8.18
N ARG A 412 14.50 29.87 7.91
CA ARG A 412 15.06 29.76 6.56
C ARG A 412 14.88 28.36 5.97
N CYS A 413 15.10 27.30 6.76
CA CYS A 413 14.81 25.92 6.35
C CYS A 413 13.32 25.70 6.05
N ILE A 414 12.43 26.28 6.86
CA ILE A 414 10.97 26.21 6.66
C ILE A 414 10.58 26.85 5.35
N MET A 415 11.16 28.02 5.04
CA MET A 415 10.95 28.68 3.74
C MET A 415 11.46 27.83 2.58
N TRP A 416 12.42 26.93 2.81
CA TRP A 416 12.88 25.88 1.88
C TRP A 416 12.12 24.54 1.99
N ALA A 417 10.91 24.59 2.54
CA ALA A 417 10.00 23.46 2.72
C ALA A 417 10.56 22.33 3.58
N TYR A 418 11.42 22.61 4.57
CA TYR A 418 12.02 21.60 5.43
C TYR A 418 11.99 21.96 6.92
N SER A 419 11.83 20.94 7.75
CA SER A 419 12.09 21.00 9.19
C SER A 419 12.41 19.61 9.73
N PRO A 420 13.31 19.50 10.73
CA PRO A 420 13.54 18.24 11.43
C PRO A 420 12.34 17.78 12.27
N ASP A 421 11.47 18.71 12.71
CA ASP A 421 10.26 18.39 13.48
C ASP A 421 9.00 19.05 12.86
N PRO A 422 8.46 18.46 11.79
CA PRO A 422 7.26 18.97 11.14
C PRO A 422 6.02 18.87 12.05
N THR A 423 6.02 17.98 13.04
CA THR A 423 4.88 17.80 13.95
C THR A 423 4.79 18.94 14.96
N LYS A 424 5.92 19.39 15.49
CA LYS A 424 6.00 20.56 16.36
C LYS A 424 5.65 21.83 15.60
N LEU A 425 6.12 21.98 14.36
CA LEU A 425 5.72 23.14 13.53
C LEU A 425 4.21 23.24 13.33
N LYS A 426 3.54 22.13 13.01
CA LYS A 426 2.08 22.12 12.85
C LYS A 426 1.34 22.60 14.10
N LYS A 427 1.84 22.27 15.29
CA LYS A 427 1.27 22.72 16.57
C LYS A 427 1.54 24.20 16.84
N LEU A 428 2.65 24.72 16.33
CA LEU A 428 3.06 26.12 16.52
C LEU A 428 2.36 27.09 15.55
N VAL A 429 1.63 26.60 14.53
CA VAL A 429 0.93 27.46 13.56
C VAL A 429 0.01 28.49 14.24
N SER A 430 -0.82 28.07 15.20
CA SER A 430 -1.69 28.99 15.93
C SER A 430 -0.91 29.97 16.80
N VAL A 431 0.13 29.49 17.47
CA VAL A 431 1.00 30.28 18.35
C VAL A 431 1.76 31.36 17.59
N VAL A 432 2.24 31.06 16.38
CA VAL A 432 2.91 32.01 15.49
C VAL A 432 1.96 33.13 15.11
N ILE A 433 0.72 32.79 14.73
CA ILE A 433 -0.31 33.77 14.37
C ILE A 433 -0.62 34.67 15.56
N GLU A 434 -0.84 34.11 16.75
CA GLU A 434 -1.16 34.85 17.98
C GLU A 434 -0.01 35.78 18.42
N LYS A 435 1.22 35.26 18.48
CA LYS A 435 2.38 36.03 18.93
C LYS A 435 2.76 37.15 17.96
N LEU A 436 2.68 36.91 16.65
CA LEU A 436 3.00 37.92 15.65
C LEU A 436 1.88 38.95 15.45
N ALA A 437 0.61 38.56 15.63
CA ALA A 437 -0.49 39.52 15.67
C ALA A 437 -0.45 40.43 16.90
N SER A 438 0.15 39.98 18.01
CA SER A 438 0.32 40.77 19.25
C SER A 438 1.54 41.71 19.21
N THR A 439 2.33 41.70 18.13
CA THR A 439 3.53 42.54 17.95
C THR A 439 3.33 43.63 16.89
N VAL A 440 2.12 43.76 16.34
CA VAL A 440 1.64 44.87 15.48
C VAL A 440 0.73 45.74 16.32
#